data_AF-A0AA38X7V5-F1
#
_entry.id   AF-A0AA38X7V5-F1
#
_cell.length_a   1.000
_cell.length_b   1.000
_cell.length_c   1.000
_cell.angle_alpha   90.00
_cell.angle_beta   90.00
_cell.angle_gamma   90.00
#
_symmetry.space_group_name_H-M   'P 1'
#
loop_
_entity.id
_entity.type
_entity.pdbx_description
1 polymer ?
#
loop_
_entity_poly.entity_id
_entity_poly.type
_entity_poly.pdbx_seq_one_letter_code
_entity_poly.pdbx_strand_id
1 'polypeptide(L)'
;MFQSVPNTELTCTICGGFWQDTDVKLRDLQRGEDQGCSTCNIMLQAINSFLPWILWRAGPLKAAILSVDAIVFHWDASNKAIYYEGTPEYPLYLSTDGEVETGHQLFSQHDTASGDTGTVASLRRIPPWINTCISQHSACGEPKDTPLPRRVLEIGETEGALIKLYESQNELARYACLSHRWGTGQPIVTTSESYDKLVKGIPSEELPLTFRDAVSVARRLSIRYLWIDCFCIIQDNAKDLEEACAMMDVIFENAFLTIAATRSEGPDDGLFVRRYAERRIQRLQIPGTEFWGKSDIYVRNFNHGEEDDLSSQHWITAGFSQGFSSGWPLLLRGWVFQERILSPRMLHFGNEITWECRSESVCECNFKASSGALQDSKHRLREEGCSLWSSESSTSTLHLTWKRVVEEYSELASNLTYERDIFPALSGLASRFSRLLSDEYVAGMWRKHLIQGLLWVVPSSPEGGVPLKWRAPTWSWASVCCAVSRVSRMRTGWEFALRRAPKRKLDLVSANMSSQVESGEA
;
A
#
# COMPACT_ATOMS: atom_id res chain seq x y z
N MET A 1 21.60 22.00 -21.64
CA MET A 1 23.01 21.97 -22.10
C MET A 1 23.69 20.86 -21.34
N PHE A 2 23.86 19.69 -21.95
CA PHE A 2 24.64 18.60 -21.34
C PHE A 2 26.11 19.04 -21.32
N GLN A 3 26.69 19.27 -20.14
CA GLN A 3 28.13 19.46 -20.04
C GLN A 3 28.80 18.12 -20.37
N SER A 4 29.82 18.16 -21.23
CA SER A 4 30.57 16.99 -21.67
C SER A 4 31.23 16.28 -20.47
N VAL A 5 31.02 14.97 -20.38
CA VAL A 5 31.69 14.07 -19.42
C VAL A 5 33.22 14.25 -19.52
N PRO A 6 33.98 14.34 -18.40
CA PRO A 6 35.43 14.47 -18.42
C PRO A 6 36.09 13.35 -19.23
N ASN A 7 37.08 13.71 -20.06
CA ASN A 7 37.81 12.78 -20.95
C ASN A 7 38.45 11.57 -20.21
N THR A 8 38.69 11.69 -18.90
CA THR A 8 39.26 10.65 -18.04
C THR A 8 38.30 9.50 -17.75
N GLU A 9 36.98 9.72 -17.78
CA GLU A 9 35.98 8.66 -17.55
C GLU A 9 35.78 7.81 -18.80
N LEU A 10 35.78 8.43 -19.99
CA LEU A 10 35.67 7.73 -21.28
C LEU A 10 36.93 6.92 -21.65
N THR A 11 38.04 7.12 -20.93
CA THR A 11 39.34 6.47 -21.17
C THR A 11 39.78 5.53 -20.04
N CYS A 12 39.01 5.44 -18.94
CA CYS A 12 39.33 4.52 -17.86
C CYS A 12 39.25 3.08 -18.36
N THR A 13 40.29 2.26 -18.18
CA THR A 13 40.27 0.86 -18.65
C THR A 13 39.44 -0.06 -17.75
N ILE A 14 39.06 0.42 -16.56
CA ILE A 14 38.19 -0.28 -15.62
C ILE A 14 36.74 0.01 -15.97
N CYS A 15 36.32 1.27 -15.93
CA CYS A 15 34.91 1.64 -16.16
C CYS A 15 34.61 2.19 -17.57
N GLY A 16 35.61 2.31 -18.45
CA GLY A 16 35.44 2.85 -19.80
C GLY A 16 34.64 1.89 -20.67
N GLY A 17 33.47 2.35 -21.11
CA GLY A 17 32.46 1.52 -21.75
C GLY A 17 31.41 0.96 -20.79
N PHE A 18 31.45 1.34 -19.51
CA PHE A 18 30.46 1.13 -18.43
C PHE A 18 29.66 -0.17 -18.55
N TRP A 19 30.39 -1.27 -18.49
CA TRP A 19 29.98 -2.65 -18.22
C TRP A 19 28.69 -3.10 -18.95
N GLN A 20 28.88 -3.80 -20.07
CA GLN A 20 27.83 -4.61 -20.72
C GLN A 20 27.54 -5.85 -19.86
N ASP A 21 26.94 -5.67 -18.68
CA ASP A 21 26.58 -6.73 -17.74
C ASP A 21 27.78 -7.61 -17.34
N THR A 22 28.86 -6.96 -16.91
CA THR A 22 30.17 -7.58 -16.65
C THR A 22 30.63 -7.36 -15.22
N ASP A 23 31.29 -8.38 -14.66
CA ASP A 23 31.71 -8.43 -13.26
C ASP A 23 32.93 -7.57 -12.96
N VAL A 24 32.93 -6.94 -11.78
CA VAL A 24 33.96 -6.00 -11.31
C VAL A 24 34.41 -6.39 -9.91
N LYS A 25 35.72 -6.46 -9.68
CA LYS A 25 36.26 -6.68 -8.33
C LYS A 25 36.47 -5.36 -7.61
N LEU A 26 36.32 -5.37 -6.29
CA LEU A 26 36.50 -4.16 -5.46
C LEU A 26 37.89 -3.51 -5.66
N ARG A 27 38.94 -4.33 -5.82
CA ARG A 27 40.31 -3.87 -6.10
C ARG A 27 40.47 -3.16 -7.44
N ASP A 28 39.67 -3.53 -8.44
CA ASP A 28 39.76 -2.95 -9.78
C ASP A 28 39.18 -1.53 -9.73
N LEU A 29 38.11 -1.31 -8.95
CA LEU A 29 37.58 0.02 -8.62
C LEU A 29 38.59 0.86 -7.85
N GLN A 30 39.31 0.29 -6.86
CA GLN A 30 40.38 0.99 -6.15
C GLN A 30 41.47 1.47 -7.10
N ARG A 31 41.91 0.61 -8.02
CA ARG A 31 42.89 0.98 -9.05
C ARG A 31 42.38 2.09 -9.97
N GLY A 32 41.09 2.10 -10.27
CA GLY A 32 40.44 3.17 -11.04
C GLY A 32 40.42 4.50 -10.30
N GLU A 33 40.09 4.49 -9.01
CA GLU A 33 40.18 5.67 -8.12
C GLU A 33 41.61 6.21 -8.06
N ASP A 34 42.61 5.34 -7.86
CA ASP A 34 44.02 5.71 -7.79
C ASP A 34 44.52 6.36 -9.10
N GLN A 35 43.89 6.02 -10.24
CA GLN A 35 44.13 6.62 -11.55
C GLN A 35 43.33 7.91 -11.79
N GLY A 36 42.57 8.38 -10.80
CA GLY A 36 41.78 9.62 -10.85
C GLY A 36 40.41 9.47 -11.52
N CYS A 37 39.87 8.25 -11.64
CA CYS A 37 38.54 8.04 -12.19
C CYS A 37 37.45 8.35 -11.15
N SER A 38 36.66 9.39 -11.40
CA SER A 38 35.53 9.80 -10.55
C SER A 38 34.45 8.73 -10.43
N THR A 39 34.07 8.06 -11.52
CA THR A 39 33.04 7.02 -11.43
C THR A 39 33.49 5.81 -10.61
N CYS A 40 34.75 5.36 -10.75
CA CYS A 40 35.29 4.28 -9.91
C CYS A 40 35.28 4.66 -8.43
N ASN A 41 35.64 5.91 -8.10
CA ASN A 41 35.54 6.44 -6.73
C ASN A 41 34.10 6.39 -6.20
N ILE A 42 33.12 6.88 -6.97
CA ILE A 42 31.70 6.87 -6.57
C ILE A 42 31.23 5.45 -6.24
N MET A 43 31.50 4.48 -7.11
CA MET A 43 31.09 3.09 -6.91
C MET A 43 31.80 2.48 -5.70
N LEU A 44 33.09 2.73 -5.55
CA LEU A 44 33.88 2.23 -4.42
C LEU A 44 33.34 2.74 -3.08
N GLN A 45 33.07 4.06 -2.97
CA GLN A 45 32.48 4.65 -1.77
C GLN A 45 31.09 4.06 -1.49
N ALA A 46 30.27 3.90 -2.54
CA ALA A 46 28.94 3.31 -2.42
C ALA A 46 28.96 1.86 -1.92
N ILE A 47 29.88 1.06 -2.42
CA ILE A 47 30.08 -0.32 -1.97
C ILE A 47 30.58 -0.33 -0.52
N ASN A 48 31.59 0.46 -0.19
CA ASN A 48 32.18 0.52 1.15
C ASN A 48 31.17 0.92 2.23
N SER A 49 30.25 1.82 1.89
CA SER A 49 29.13 2.22 2.74
C SER A 49 28.27 1.05 3.21
N PHE A 50 28.07 0.03 2.37
CA PHE A 50 27.23 -1.13 2.67
C PHE A 50 28.03 -2.42 2.91
N LEU A 51 29.35 -2.40 2.72
CA LEU A 51 30.23 -3.56 2.87
C LEU A 51 30.11 -4.24 4.26
N PRO A 52 30.05 -3.51 5.40
CA PRO A 52 29.83 -4.15 6.71
C PRO A 52 28.52 -4.94 6.77
N TRP A 53 27.46 -4.45 6.13
CA TRP A 53 26.17 -5.12 6.07
C TRP A 53 26.21 -6.34 5.14
N ILE A 54 26.85 -6.22 3.98
CA ILE A 54 27.07 -7.33 3.03
C ILE A 54 27.83 -8.47 3.72
N LEU A 55 28.92 -8.14 4.42
CA LEU A 55 29.74 -9.11 5.16
C LEU A 55 28.96 -9.75 6.32
N TRP A 56 28.17 -8.97 7.06
CA TRP A 56 27.31 -9.50 8.11
C TRP A 56 26.33 -10.55 7.57
N ARG A 57 25.70 -10.28 6.42
CA ARG A 57 24.76 -11.21 5.75
C ARG A 57 25.43 -12.44 5.13
N ALA A 58 26.65 -12.30 4.62
CA ALA A 58 27.42 -13.44 4.11
C ALA A 58 27.69 -14.50 5.20
N GLY A 59 27.58 -14.12 6.47
CA GLY A 59 27.79 -14.97 7.64
C GLY A 59 29.27 -15.02 8.03
N PRO A 60 29.58 -15.27 9.32
CA PRO A 60 30.93 -15.13 9.87
C PRO A 60 31.98 -16.01 9.18
N LEU A 61 31.59 -17.19 8.68
CA LEU A 61 32.47 -18.10 7.94
C LEU A 61 32.85 -17.59 6.54
N LYS A 62 31.92 -17.01 5.77
CA LYS A 62 32.26 -16.40 4.47
C LYS A 62 33.01 -15.09 4.65
N ALA A 63 32.59 -14.26 5.62
CA ALA A 63 33.25 -12.99 5.92
C ALA A 63 34.72 -13.15 6.37
N ALA A 64 35.05 -14.24 7.08
CA ALA A 64 36.43 -14.55 7.49
C ALA A 64 37.32 -15.10 6.35
N ILE A 65 36.74 -15.51 5.22
CA ILE A 65 37.43 -16.12 4.07
C ILE A 65 37.51 -15.16 2.86
N LEU A 66 36.61 -14.18 2.77
CA LEU A 66 36.61 -13.17 1.71
C LEU A 66 37.80 -12.21 1.90
N SER A 67 38.92 -12.50 1.22
CA SER A 67 39.88 -11.45 0.88
C SER A 67 39.16 -10.37 0.05
N VAL A 68 39.52 -9.09 0.18
CA VAL A 68 38.99 -7.99 -0.65
C VAL A 68 39.03 -8.33 -2.15
N ASP A 69 40.00 -9.14 -2.58
CA ASP A 69 40.18 -9.67 -3.93
C ASP A 69 39.11 -10.66 -4.44
N ALA A 70 38.29 -11.21 -3.53
CA ALA A 70 37.26 -12.23 -3.81
C ALA A 70 35.83 -11.65 -3.83
N ILE A 71 35.67 -10.36 -3.54
CA ILE A 71 34.38 -9.67 -3.56
C ILE A 71 34.14 -9.16 -4.98
N VAL A 72 33.17 -9.76 -5.66
CA VAL A 72 32.80 -9.47 -7.03
C VAL A 72 31.42 -8.79 -7.05
N PHE A 73 31.32 -7.73 -7.83
CA PHE A 73 30.08 -6.99 -8.05
C PHE A 73 29.69 -7.05 -9.52
N HIS A 74 28.39 -7.04 -9.78
CA HIS A 74 27.81 -7.04 -11.11
C HIS A 74 27.03 -5.75 -11.33
N TRP A 75 27.23 -5.08 -12.47
CA TRP A 75 26.43 -3.94 -12.89
C TRP A 75 25.32 -4.40 -13.83
N ASP A 76 24.07 -4.10 -13.48
CA ASP A 76 22.90 -4.33 -14.33
C ASP A 76 22.53 -3.01 -15.02
N ALA A 77 22.79 -2.93 -16.32
CA ALA A 77 22.50 -1.72 -17.09
C ALA A 77 21.00 -1.43 -17.22
N SER A 78 20.15 -2.45 -17.16
CA SER A 78 18.69 -2.33 -17.29
C SER A 78 18.07 -1.72 -16.04
N ASN A 79 18.48 -2.21 -14.86
CA ASN A 79 18.01 -1.71 -13.57
C ASN A 79 18.85 -0.54 -13.02
N LYS A 80 19.99 -0.24 -13.66
CA LYS A 80 20.98 0.75 -13.20
C LYS A 80 21.37 0.55 -11.73
N ALA A 81 21.78 -0.67 -11.42
CA ALA A 81 22.06 -1.08 -10.04
C ALA A 81 23.30 -1.97 -9.94
N ILE A 82 23.92 -1.96 -8.75
CA ILE A 82 25.09 -2.78 -8.44
C ILE A 82 24.66 -3.97 -7.57
N TYR A 83 24.99 -5.19 -7.97
CA TYR A 83 24.70 -6.43 -7.25
C TYR A 83 25.98 -7.08 -6.71
N TYR A 84 25.89 -7.80 -5.60
CA TYR A 84 27.00 -8.60 -5.05
C TYR A 84 26.84 -10.09 -5.40
N GLU A 85 27.90 -10.71 -5.93
CA GLU A 85 27.96 -12.14 -6.28
C GLU A 85 28.07 -13.00 -5.00
N GLY A 86 26.96 -13.25 -4.30
CA GLY A 86 26.99 -14.11 -3.11
C GLY A 86 25.81 -14.01 -2.14
N THR A 87 24.89 -13.07 -2.33
CA THR A 87 23.65 -12.93 -1.58
C THR A 87 22.48 -12.78 -2.56
N PRO A 88 21.31 -13.38 -2.31
CA PRO A 88 20.16 -13.10 -3.14
C PRO A 88 19.73 -11.65 -2.91
N GLU A 89 19.89 -10.83 -3.95
CA GLU A 89 18.95 -9.75 -4.31
C GLU A 89 18.93 -8.42 -3.53
N TYR A 90 20.06 -7.83 -3.12
CA TYR A 90 20.04 -6.45 -2.58
C TYR A 90 20.85 -5.47 -3.43
N PRO A 91 20.25 -4.95 -4.52
CA PRO A 91 20.91 -3.97 -5.37
C PRO A 91 21.25 -2.67 -4.60
N LEU A 92 22.42 -2.12 -4.91
CA LEU A 92 22.78 -0.76 -4.55
C LEU A 92 22.38 0.18 -5.68
N TYR A 93 21.46 1.10 -5.37
CA TYR A 93 21.03 2.15 -6.28
C TYR A 93 21.73 3.46 -5.95
N LEU A 94 22.16 4.14 -6.99
CA LEU A 94 22.77 5.46 -6.91
C LEU A 94 21.78 6.51 -7.41
N SER A 95 21.60 7.57 -6.63
CA SER A 95 20.73 8.70 -6.97
C SER A 95 21.36 10.02 -6.54
N THR A 96 20.94 11.12 -7.17
CA THR A 96 21.34 12.48 -6.77
C THR A 96 20.15 13.25 -6.20
N ASP A 97 20.39 14.31 -5.43
CA ASP A 97 19.29 15.11 -4.86
C ASP A 97 18.39 15.74 -5.92
N GLY A 98 17.11 15.36 -5.99
CA GLY A 98 16.07 15.98 -6.84
C GLY A 98 16.01 15.48 -8.29
N GLU A 99 14.90 15.80 -8.99
CA GLU A 99 14.51 15.37 -10.36
C GLU A 99 15.42 15.92 -11.49
N VAL A 100 16.75 15.88 -11.33
CA VAL A 100 17.64 16.25 -12.43
C VAL A 100 18.10 14.98 -13.11
N GLU A 101 17.72 14.86 -14.39
CA GLU A 101 18.38 13.97 -15.33
C GLU A 101 19.86 14.36 -15.39
N THR A 102 20.69 13.68 -14.61
CA THR A 102 22.16 13.80 -14.69
C THR A 102 22.65 13.36 -16.07
N GLY A 103 21.84 12.63 -16.84
CA GLY A 103 22.20 12.02 -18.13
C GLY A 103 23.26 10.93 -18.01
N HIS A 104 23.76 10.67 -16.81
CA HIS A 104 24.85 9.74 -16.55
C HIS A 104 24.29 8.32 -16.33
N GLN A 105 24.93 7.32 -16.94
CA GLN A 105 24.42 5.94 -16.97
C GLN A 105 24.41 5.28 -15.57
N LEU A 106 25.28 5.73 -14.67
CA LEU A 106 25.41 5.23 -13.29
C LEU A 106 24.18 5.53 -12.40
N PHE A 107 23.50 6.66 -12.61
CA PHE A 107 22.42 7.06 -11.71
C PHE A 107 21.09 6.47 -12.16
N SER A 108 20.45 5.78 -11.22
CA SER A 108 19.09 5.27 -11.38
C SER A 108 18.08 6.42 -11.46
N GLN A 109 16.90 6.16 -12.03
CA GLN A 109 15.76 7.09 -11.97
C GLN A 109 15.08 7.11 -10.59
N HIS A 110 15.59 6.32 -9.63
CA HIS A 110 15.04 6.30 -8.29
C HIS A 110 15.34 7.61 -7.59
N ASP A 111 14.28 8.25 -7.14
CA ASP A 111 14.37 9.50 -6.42
C ASP A 111 14.79 9.28 -4.98
N THR A 112 15.47 10.28 -4.39
CA THR A 112 15.89 10.21 -3.00
C THR A 112 14.65 10.16 -2.10
N ALA A 113 14.45 9.01 -1.45
CA ALA A 113 13.51 8.91 -0.36
C ALA A 113 14.15 9.63 0.84
N SER A 114 13.61 10.79 1.23
CA SER A 114 14.28 11.69 2.18
C SER A 114 14.53 11.00 3.53
N GLY A 115 15.42 11.43 4.43
CA GLY A 115 15.55 10.75 5.74
C GLY A 115 14.27 10.65 6.60
N ASP A 116 13.17 11.32 6.23
CA ASP A 116 11.92 11.36 7.01
C ASP A 116 10.69 11.63 6.12
N THR A 117 9.65 10.79 6.20
CA THR A 117 8.43 10.92 5.38
C THR A 117 7.61 12.19 5.66
N GLY A 118 7.86 12.90 6.76
CA GLY A 118 7.25 14.20 7.07
C GLY A 118 7.99 15.41 6.49
N THR A 119 9.15 15.22 5.86
CA THR A 119 9.91 16.35 5.31
C THR A 119 9.21 17.01 4.13
N VAL A 120 9.55 18.27 3.88
CA VAL A 120 9.10 18.99 2.68
C VAL A 120 9.53 18.26 1.40
N ALA A 121 10.71 17.62 1.39
CA ALA A 121 11.20 16.87 0.25
C ALA A 121 10.31 15.66 -0.08
N SER A 122 9.94 14.84 0.91
CA SER A 122 9.04 13.70 0.70
C SER A 122 7.64 14.13 0.29
N LEU A 123 7.09 15.16 0.96
CA LEU A 123 5.71 15.59 0.71
C LEU A 123 5.55 16.33 -0.64
N ARG A 124 6.63 16.88 -1.22
CA ARG A 124 6.62 17.46 -2.57
C ARG A 124 6.33 16.46 -3.68
N ARG A 125 6.44 15.15 -3.42
CA ARG A 125 6.09 14.08 -4.38
C ARG A 125 4.58 13.94 -4.60
N ILE A 126 3.78 14.37 -3.62
CA ILE A 126 2.33 14.12 -3.62
C ILE A 126 1.60 14.91 -4.73
N PRO A 127 1.82 16.23 -4.92
CA PRO A 127 1.10 16.97 -5.96
C PRO A 127 1.34 16.46 -7.39
N PRO A 128 2.56 16.11 -7.82
CA PRO A 128 2.79 15.47 -9.11
C PRO A 128 2.01 14.16 -9.32
N TRP A 129 1.94 13.29 -8.31
CA TRP A 129 1.16 12.05 -8.38
C TRP A 129 -0.34 12.32 -8.52
N ILE A 130 -0.87 13.27 -7.75
CA ILE A 130 -2.26 13.73 -7.84
C ILE A 130 -2.55 14.26 -9.26
N ASN A 131 -1.69 15.15 -9.78
CA ASN A 131 -1.87 15.75 -11.11
C ASN A 131 -1.81 14.72 -12.23
N THR A 132 -0.86 13.78 -12.17
CA THR A 132 -0.73 12.67 -13.13
C THR A 132 -2.01 11.82 -13.10
N CYS A 133 -2.48 11.45 -11.91
CA CYS A 133 -3.70 10.68 -11.77
C CYS A 133 -4.93 11.39 -12.35
N ILE A 134 -5.10 12.67 -12.06
CA ILE A 134 -6.25 13.45 -12.53
C ILE A 134 -6.23 13.61 -14.06
N SER A 135 -5.05 13.84 -14.64
CA SER A 135 -4.92 14.16 -16.06
C SER A 135 -4.84 12.93 -16.97
N GLN A 136 -4.38 11.78 -16.46
CA GLN A 136 -4.06 10.61 -17.29
C GLN A 136 -4.89 9.35 -16.95
N HIS A 137 -5.49 9.24 -15.75
CA HIS A 137 -6.15 8.01 -15.31
C HIS A 137 -7.68 8.12 -15.36
N SER A 138 -8.28 7.72 -16.48
CA SER A 138 -9.73 7.73 -16.69
C SER A 138 -10.52 6.96 -15.62
N ALA A 139 -9.99 5.84 -15.13
CA ALA A 139 -10.62 5.02 -14.08
C ALA A 139 -10.68 5.70 -12.70
N CYS A 140 -9.84 6.71 -12.46
CA CYS A 140 -9.75 7.44 -11.20
C CYS A 140 -10.77 8.59 -11.09
N GLY A 141 -11.47 8.89 -12.17
CA GLY A 141 -12.46 9.96 -12.25
C GLY A 141 -11.86 11.36 -12.10
N GLU A 142 -12.63 12.36 -12.52
CA GLU A 142 -12.28 13.77 -12.31
C GLU A 142 -12.43 14.14 -10.82
N PRO A 143 -11.50 14.93 -10.25
CA PRO A 143 -11.62 15.44 -8.90
C PRO A 143 -12.72 16.51 -8.86
N LYS A 144 -13.88 16.15 -8.29
CA LYS A 144 -15.02 17.05 -8.13
C LYS A 144 -15.29 17.28 -6.66
N ASP A 145 -15.92 18.40 -6.37
CA ASP A 145 -16.56 18.61 -5.09
C ASP A 145 -17.73 17.64 -5.01
N THR A 146 -17.72 16.82 -3.98
CA THR A 146 -18.73 15.79 -3.73
C THR A 146 -19.52 16.15 -2.48
N PRO A 147 -20.75 15.64 -2.31
CA PRO A 147 -21.49 15.82 -1.07
C PRO A 147 -20.64 15.34 0.10
N LEU A 148 -20.47 16.19 1.11
CA LEU A 148 -19.75 15.83 2.32
C LEU A 148 -20.51 14.71 3.06
N PRO A 149 -19.80 13.78 3.72
CA PRO A 149 -20.41 12.87 4.67
C PRO A 149 -21.20 13.64 5.73
N ARG A 150 -22.21 13.00 6.32
CA ARG A 150 -23.09 13.59 7.35
C ARG A 150 -22.32 14.40 8.40
N ARG A 151 -21.18 13.89 8.85
CA ARG A 151 -20.23 14.62 9.68
C ARG A 151 -18.83 14.49 9.13
N VAL A 152 -18.07 15.57 9.24
CA VAL A 152 -16.64 15.65 8.93
C VAL A 152 -15.93 16.47 10.01
N LEU A 153 -14.63 16.30 10.13
CA LEU A 153 -13.79 17.24 10.86
C LEU A 153 -13.46 18.42 9.95
N GLU A 154 -13.88 19.61 10.34
CA GLU A 154 -13.36 20.85 9.78
C GLU A 154 -12.03 21.17 10.47
N ILE A 155 -10.93 21.08 9.71
CA ILE A 155 -9.58 21.20 10.26
C ILE A 155 -8.96 22.59 10.05
N GLY A 156 -9.66 23.51 9.38
CA GLY A 156 -9.18 24.86 9.08
C GLY A 156 -7.95 24.90 8.16
N GLU A 157 -7.58 26.09 7.69
CA GLU A 157 -6.50 26.28 6.70
C GLU A 157 -5.15 26.61 7.33
N THR A 158 -5.12 27.08 8.58
CA THR A 158 -3.91 27.55 9.26
C THR A 158 -3.53 26.69 10.45
N GLU A 159 -2.23 26.70 10.77
CA GLU A 159 -1.71 26.16 12.02
C GLU A 159 -2.34 26.93 13.21
N GLY A 160 -2.84 26.19 14.21
CA GLY A 160 -3.58 26.77 15.35
C GLY A 160 -5.10 26.92 15.18
N ALA A 161 -5.66 26.65 14.00
CA ALA A 161 -7.12 26.56 13.86
C ALA A 161 -7.66 25.38 14.67
N LEU A 162 -8.75 25.61 15.42
CA LEU A 162 -9.45 24.54 16.14
C LEU A 162 -10.02 23.52 15.15
N ILE A 163 -9.88 22.25 15.48
CA ILE A 163 -10.51 21.14 14.76
C ILE A 163 -11.90 20.94 15.30
N LYS A 164 -12.91 21.03 14.44
CA LYS A 164 -14.32 20.97 14.82
C LYS A 164 -15.01 19.80 14.15
N LEU A 165 -15.82 19.08 14.90
CA LEU A 165 -16.81 18.19 14.32
C LEU A 165 -17.92 19.03 13.69
N TYR A 166 -18.10 18.89 12.40
CA TYR A 166 -19.02 19.67 11.59
C TYR A 166 -20.10 18.76 11.00
N GLU A 167 -21.38 19.12 11.24
CA GLU A 167 -22.52 18.48 10.58
C GLU A 167 -22.76 19.13 9.21
N SER A 168 -22.55 18.33 8.17
CA SER A 168 -22.77 18.75 6.80
C SER A 168 -24.25 19.02 6.54
N GLN A 169 -24.52 20.05 5.75
CA GLN A 169 -25.83 20.35 5.15
C GLN A 169 -25.91 19.81 3.71
N ASN A 170 -25.14 18.74 3.42
CA ASN A 170 -25.02 18.11 2.10
C ASN A 170 -24.37 19.03 1.04
N GLU A 171 -23.57 20.00 1.49
CA GLU A 171 -22.75 20.83 0.60
C GLU A 171 -21.67 20.03 -0.12
N LEU A 172 -21.31 20.52 -1.30
CA LEU A 172 -20.26 19.94 -2.13
C LEU A 172 -18.90 20.53 -1.71
N ALA A 173 -17.96 19.68 -1.34
CA ALA A 173 -16.58 20.07 -1.08
C ALA A 173 -15.62 18.89 -1.23
N ARG A 174 -14.31 19.19 -1.34
CA ARG A 174 -13.26 18.17 -1.22
C ARG A 174 -13.03 17.83 0.25
N TYR A 175 -12.97 16.55 0.53
CA TYR A 175 -12.52 16.02 1.82
C TYR A 175 -11.55 14.87 1.62
N ALA A 176 -10.74 14.61 2.63
CA ALA A 176 -9.95 13.40 2.73
C ALA A 176 -10.57 12.44 3.73
N CYS A 177 -10.31 11.14 3.59
CA CYS A 177 -10.53 10.17 4.67
C CYS A 177 -9.19 9.84 5.34
N LEU A 178 -9.21 9.45 6.60
CA LEU A 178 -8.08 8.79 7.26
C LEU A 178 -8.43 7.30 7.49
N SER A 179 -7.62 6.42 6.92
CA SER A 179 -7.61 4.99 7.26
C SER A 179 -6.53 4.75 8.31
N HIS A 180 -6.94 4.28 9.49
CA HIS A 180 -6.04 4.09 10.64
C HIS A 180 -6.43 2.87 11.50
N ARG A 181 -5.55 2.51 12.43
CA ARG A 181 -5.86 1.55 13.49
C ARG A 181 -6.27 2.28 14.76
N TRP A 182 -7.21 1.68 15.48
CA TRP A 182 -7.67 2.21 16.77
C TRP A 182 -6.65 1.96 17.90
N GLY A 183 -5.68 1.05 17.70
CA GLY A 183 -4.68 0.68 18.71
C GLY A 183 -5.26 -0.09 19.90
N THR A 184 -4.46 -0.23 20.96
CA THR A 184 -4.85 -0.91 22.21
C THR A 184 -5.09 0.05 23.39
N GLY A 185 -4.88 1.34 23.19
CA GLY A 185 -5.09 2.39 24.19
C GLY A 185 -6.57 2.80 24.32
N GLN A 186 -6.85 3.79 25.18
CA GLN A 186 -8.19 4.39 25.22
C GLN A 186 -8.45 5.13 23.90
N PRO A 187 -9.47 4.73 23.12
CA PRO A 187 -9.70 5.33 21.82
C PRO A 187 -10.29 6.74 22.02
N ILE A 188 -9.79 7.72 21.26
CA ILE A 188 -10.48 9.00 21.14
C ILE A 188 -11.62 8.82 20.15
N VAL A 189 -12.83 8.79 20.71
CA VAL A 189 -14.05 8.57 19.95
C VAL A 189 -15.08 9.66 20.25
N THR A 190 -15.93 9.93 19.28
CA THR A 190 -17.14 10.70 19.50
C THR A 190 -18.18 9.81 20.18
N THR A 191 -18.64 10.24 21.35
CA THR A 191 -19.79 9.70 22.06
C THR A 191 -20.83 10.80 22.23
N SER A 192 -22.03 10.44 22.69
CA SER A 192 -23.05 11.42 23.07
C SER A 192 -22.52 12.47 24.07
N GLU A 193 -21.60 12.09 24.94
CA GLU A 193 -20.99 12.99 25.94
C GLU A 193 -19.90 13.90 25.36
N SER A 194 -19.06 13.40 24.44
CA SER A 194 -17.98 14.18 23.85
C SER A 194 -18.40 15.05 22.66
N TYR A 195 -19.61 14.82 22.13
CA TYR A 195 -20.16 15.49 20.95
C TYR A 195 -20.08 17.01 21.02
N ASP A 196 -20.68 17.63 22.04
CA ASP A 196 -20.74 19.09 22.19
C ASP A 196 -19.35 19.72 22.32
N LYS A 197 -18.39 19.01 22.92
CA LYS A 197 -16.99 19.46 23.01
C LYS A 197 -16.37 19.51 21.61
N LEU A 198 -16.54 18.44 20.84
CA LEU A 198 -15.96 18.33 19.49
C LEU A 198 -16.58 19.30 18.50
N VAL A 199 -17.88 19.61 18.62
CA VAL A 199 -18.55 20.64 17.80
C VAL A 199 -18.02 22.05 18.10
N LYS A 200 -17.77 22.37 19.38
CA LYS A 200 -17.13 23.64 19.77
C LYS A 200 -15.69 23.74 19.26
N GLY A 201 -15.03 22.61 19.16
CA GLY A 201 -13.70 22.44 18.60
C GLY A 201 -12.63 22.21 19.64
N ILE A 202 -11.60 21.47 19.24
CA ILE A 202 -10.43 21.15 20.06
C ILE A 202 -9.14 21.61 19.35
N PRO A 203 -8.10 22.00 20.10
CA PRO A 203 -6.78 22.27 19.54
C PRO A 203 -6.16 21.00 18.91
N SER A 204 -5.25 21.17 17.95
CA SER A 204 -4.54 20.05 17.31
C SER A 204 -3.68 19.24 18.28
N GLU A 205 -3.28 19.83 19.39
CA GLU A 205 -2.43 19.24 20.41
C GLU A 205 -3.18 18.24 21.28
N GLU A 206 -4.52 18.33 21.33
CA GLU A 206 -5.37 17.33 21.97
C GLU A 206 -5.55 16.07 21.09
N LEU A 207 -5.14 16.12 19.81
CA LEU A 207 -5.17 14.96 18.94
C LEU A 207 -3.93 14.07 19.12
N PRO A 208 -4.12 12.74 19.18
CA PRO A 208 -3.08 11.75 19.00
C PRO A 208 -2.25 12.00 17.75
N LEU A 209 -0.99 11.56 17.78
CA LEU A 209 0.01 11.91 16.78
C LEU A 209 -0.42 11.54 15.35
N THR A 210 -1.01 10.36 15.15
CA THR A 210 -1.49 9.90 13.83
C THR A 210 -2.53 10.83 13.24
N PHE A 211 -3.45 11.34 14.07
CA PHE A 211 -4.51 12.25 13.63
C PHE A 211 -3.96 13.65 13.36
N ARG A 212 -3.06 14.13 14.21
CA ARG A 212 -2.39 15.43 14.02
C ARG A 212 -1.53 15.47 12.77
N ASP A 213 -0.79 14.39 12.49
CA ASP A 213 -0.04 14.24 11.26
C ASP A 213 -0.98 14.21 10.05
N ALA A 214 -2.11 13.51 10.13
CA ALA A 214 -3.12 13.51 9.07
C ALA A 214 -3.69 14.90 8.80
N VAL A 215 -3.98 15.68 9.84
CA VAL A 215 -4.39 17.09 9.73
C VAL A 215 -3.30 17.92 9.05
N SER A 216 -2.03 17.73 9.41
CA SER A 216 -0.89 18.41 8.79
C SER A 216 -0.77 18.10 7.30
N VAL A 217 -0.90 16.82 6.91
CA VAL A 217 -0.91 16.39 5.49
C VAL A 217 -2.09 17.00 4.74
N ALA A 218 -3.30 16.92 5.30
CA ALA A 218 -4.50 17.46 4.67
C ALA A 218 -4.41 18.98 4.44
N ARG A 219 -3.95 19.75 5.44
CA ARG A 219 -3.72 21.20 5.31
C ARG A 219 -2.69 21.53 4.21
N ARG A 220 -1.59 20.78 4.13
CA ARG A 220 -0.56 20.95 3.07
C ARG A 220 -1.10 20.68 1.67
N LEU A 221 -2.10 19.83 1.54
CA LEU A 221 -2.80 19.53 0.29
C LEU A 221 -4.01 20.44 0.06
N SER A 222 -4.19 21.48 0.88
CA SER A 222 -5.32 22.41 0.83
C SER A 222 -6.69 21.72 0.92
N ILE A 223 -6.78 20.68 1.75
CA ILE A 223 -8.02 19.96 2.07
C ILE A 223 -8.53 20.45 3.42
N ARG A 224 -9.73 21.05 3.45
CA ARG A 224 -10.34 21.64 4.66
C ARG A 224 -11.09 20.63 5.54
N TYR A 225 -11.53 19.53 4.95
CA TYR A 225 -12.40 18.54 5.61
C TYR A 225 -11.72 17.17 5.66
N LEU A 226 -11.76 16.54 6.83
CA LEU A 226 -11.20 15.22 7.07
C LEU A 226 -12.29 14.32 7.67
N TRP A 227 -12.48 13.13 7.12
CA TRP A 227 -13.37 12.12 7.68
C TRP A 227 -12.53 11.06 8.38
N ILE A 228 -12.84 10.81 9.65
CA ILE A 228 -12.21 9.78 10.48
C ILE A 228 -13.34 9.08 11.22
N ASP A 229 -13.44 7.75 11.08
CA ASP A 229 -14.54 6.95 11.63
C ASP A 229 -14.77 7.19 13.13
N CYS A 230 -13.69 7.23 13.91
CA CYS A 230 -13.76 7.42 15.36
C CYS A 230 -14.32 8.79 15.77
N PHE A 231 -14.20 9.82 14.92
CA PHE A 231 -14.72 11.17 15.17
C PHE A 231 -16.06 11.45 14.48
N CYS A 232 -16.25 10.95 13.26
CA CYS A 232 -17.39 11.29 12.42
C CYS A 232 -18.61 10.38 12.66
N ILE A 233 -18.47 9.34 13.48
CA ILE A 233 -19.53 8.42 13.89
C ILE A 233 -19.69 8.48 15.42
N ILE A 234 -20.92 8.63 15.92
CA ILE A 234 -21.20 8.56 17.37
C ILE A 234 -21.19 7.07 17.78
N GLN A 235 -20.13 6.66 18.47
CA GLN A 235 -19.81 5.24 18.69
C GLN A 235 -20.75 4.54 19.68
N ASP A 236 -21.42 5.28 20.56
CA ASP A 236 -22.43 4.79 21.49
C ASP A 236 -23.86 4.82 20.92
N ASN A 237 -24.03 5.21 19.65
CA ASN A 237 -25.32 5.23 18.96
C ASN A 237 -25.39 4.15 17.87
N ALA A 238 -26.11 3.06 18.14
CA ALA A 238 -26.22 1.92 17.24
C ALA A 238 -26.80 2.28 15.86
N LYS A 239 -27.78 3.19 15.80
CA LYS A 239 -28.39 3.62 14.54
C LYS A 239 -27.40 4.42 13.68
N ASP A 240 -26.64 5.29 14.33
CA ASP A 240 -25.63 6.11 13.66
C ASP A 240 -24.48 5.26 13.12
N LEU A 241 -24.07 4.22 13.88
CA LEU A 241 -23.12 3.22 13.43
C LEU A 241 -23.64 2.46 12.19
N GLU A 242 -24.88 1.98 12.23
CA GLU A 242 -25.49 1.25 11.11
C GLU A 242 -25.57 2.12 9.85
N GLU A 243 -26.04 3.36 9.97
CA GLU A 243 -26.09 4.33 8.87
C GLU A 243 -24.69 4.60 8.30
N ALA A 244 -23.68 4.78 9.14
CA ALA A 244 -22.30 5.00 8.69
C ALA A 244 -21.73 3.75 7.97
N CYS A 245 -21.93 2.55 8.52
CA CYS A 245 -21.50 1.30 7.89
C CYS A 245 -22.16 1.06 6.53
N ALA A 246 -23.42 1.49 6.35
CA ALA A 246 -24.13 1.41 5.08
C ALA A 246 -23.59 2.41 4.03
N MET A 247 -22.96 3.49 4.48
CA MET A 247 -22.46 4.59 3.63
C MET A 247 -20.96 4.49 3.31
N MET A 248 -20.27 3.43 3.73
CA MET A 248 -18.82 3.27 3.52
C MET A 248 -18.42 3.32 2.04
N ASP A 249 -19.24 2.80 1.12
CA ASP A 249 -18.99 2.93 -0.31
C ASP A 249 -18.98 4.39 -0.74
N VAL A 250 -20.02 5.14 -0.40
CA VAL A 250 -20.15 6.56 -0.73
C VAL A 250 -19.03 7.39 -0.10
N ILE A 251 -18.72 7.17 1.18
CA ILE A 251 -17.72 7.96 1.92
C ILE A 251 -16.32 7.79 1.34
N PHE A 252 -15.88 6.56 1.06
CA PHE A 252 -14.53 6.36 0.52
C PHE A 252 -14.46 6.61 -0.99
N GLU A 253 -15.51 6.26 -1.76
CA GLU A 253 -15.56 6.50 -3.21
C GLU A 253 -15.55 7.99 -3.57
N ASN A 254 -16.21 8.84 -2.77
CA ASN A 254 -16.28 10.27 -3.02
C ASN A 254 -15.10 11.06 -2.43
N ALA A 255 -14.29 10.45 -1.56
CA ALA A 255 -13.15 11.12 -0.99
C ALA A 255 -12.16 11.58 -2.07
N PHE A 256 -11.65 12.81 -1.95
CA PHE A 256 -10.62 13.31 -2.86
C PHE A 256 -9.32 12.51 -2.71
N LEU A 257 -8.99 12.11 -1.48
CA LEU A 257 -7.83 11.29 -1.15
C LEU A 257 -8.11 10.55 0.16
N THR A 258 -7.60 9.33 0.30
CA THR A 258 -7.52 8.67 1.60
C THR A 258 -6.08 8.67 2.08
N ILE A 259 -5.83 9.22 3.26
CA ILE A 259 -4.54 9.13 3.95
C ILE A 259 -4.55 7.81 4.72
N ALA A 260 -3.54 6.96 4.53
CA ALA A 260 -3.46 5.65 5.17
C ALA A 260 -2.24 5.57 6.08
N ALA A 261 -2.47 5.43 7.38
CA ALA A 261 -1.45 5.26 8.43
C ALA A 261 -0.85 3.84 8.38
N THR A 262 -0.21 3.49 7.27
CA THR A 262 0.06 2.10 6.87
C THR A 262 0.97 1.36 7.83
N ARG A 263 1.98 2.05 8.39
CA ARG A 263 2.93 1.51 9.37
C ARG A 263 2.48 1.69 10.84
N SER A 264 1.44 2.49 11.08
CA SER A 264 0.97 2.83 12.43
C SER A 264 0.19 1.66 13.06
N GLU A 265 0.58 1.25 14.26
CA GLU A 265 -0.14 0.28 15.10
C GLU A 265 -1.34 0.93 15.81
N GLY A 266 -1.33 2.25 16.00
CA GLY A 266 -2.39 2.98 16.70
C GLY A 266 -2.31 4.50 16.63
N PRO A 267 -3.24 5.22 17.28
CA PRO A 267 -3.41 6.66 17.14
C PRO A 267 -2.21 7.49 17.64
N ASP A 268 -1.37 6.94 18.51
CA ASP A 268 -0.22 7.65 19.10
C ASP A 268 1.10 7.49 18.32
N ASP A 269 1.15 6.63 17.30
CA ASP A 269 2.40 6.30 16.59
C ASP A 269 2.84 7.38 15.60
N GLY A 270 1.89 8.09 14.98
CA GLY A 270 2.16 9.06 13.91
C GLY A 270 2.14 8.46 12.50
N LEU A 271 2.14 9.35 11.51
CA LEU A 271 2.32 9.01 10.09
C LEU A 271 3.79 9.11 9.67
N PHE A 272 4.55 10.03 10.28
CA PHE A 272 5.89 10.34 9.83
C PHE A 272 6.93 9.45 10.50
N VAL A 273 7.84 8.93 9.69
CA VAL A 273 8.92 8.05 10.16
C VAL A 273 10.25 8.63 9.73
N ARG A 274 11.10 8.89 10.73
CA ARG A 274 12.51 9.16 10.52
C ARG A 274 13.22 7.85 10.20
N ARG A 275 13.64 7.68 8.96
CA ARG A 275 14.45 6.57 8.49
C ARG A 275 15.80 6.64 9.22
N TYR A 276 16.18 5.58 9.94
CA TYR A 276 17.56 5.43 10.40
C TYR A 276 18.45 5.33 9.15
N ALA A 277 19.03 6.47 8.74
CA ALA A 277 19.84 6.63 7.54
C ALA A 277 20.93 5.55 7.43
N GLU A 278 21.44 5.10 8.56
CA GLU A 278 22.59 4.17 8.66
C GLU A 278 22.37 2.81 8.00
N ARG A 279 21.13 2.35 7.75
CA ARG A 279 20.89 0.99 7.23
C ARG A 279 20.29 0.90 5.82
N ARG A 280 19.79 1.99 5.24
CA ARG A 280 19.09 1.94 3.94
C ARG A 280 19.53 2.97 2.93
N ILE A 281 19.83 4.20 3.35
CA ILE A 281 20.21 5.30 2.46
C ILE A 281 21.37 6.06 3.09
N GLN A 282 22.53 6.04 2.44
CA GLN A 282 23.70 6.81 2.87
C GLN A 282 23.92 7.98 1.92
N ARG A 283 24.11 9.17 2.51
CA ARG A 283 24.53 10.37 1.80
C ARG A 283 26.06 10.38 1.72
N LEU A 284 26.58 10.41 0.51
CA LEU A 284 27.99 10.51 0.18
C LEU A 284 28.31 11.90 -0.34
N GLN A 285 29.30 12.54 0.27
CA GLN A 285 29.91 13.76 -0.23
C GLN A 285 31.18 13.35 -0.98
N ILE A 286 31.16 13.46 -2.31
CA ILE A 286 32.27 13.03 -3.16
C ILE A 286 32.86 14.25 -3.86
N PRO A 287 34.08 14.68 -3.50
CA PRO A 287 34.75 15.80 -4.17
C PRO A 287 34.86 15.56 -5.68
N GLY A 288 34.53 16.58 -6.49
CA GLY A 288 34.60 16.50 -7.95
C GLY A 288 33.30 16.06 -8.65
N THR A 289 32.23 15.72 -7.93
CA THR A 289 30.91 15.51 -8.56
C THR A 289 30.14 16.82 -8.79
N GLU A 290 30.70 17.94 -8.31
CA GLU A 290 30.17 19.29 -8.51
C GLU A 290 30.02 19.64 -10.01
N PHE A 291 30.86 19.07 -10.87
CA PHE A 291 30.80 19.22 -12.32
C PHE A 291 29.53 18.61 -12.95
N TRP A 292 28.84 17.70 -12.24
CA TRP A 292 27.53 17.16 -12.65
C TRP A 292 26.36 18.00 -12.09
N GLY A 293 26.66 19.15 -11.49
CA GLY A 293 25.69 20.17 -11.08
C GLY A 293 25.13 20.03 -9.68
N LYS A 294 25.58 19.07 -8.84
CA LYS A 294 25.09 18.84 -7.46
C LYS A 294 26.14 18.21 -6.52
N SER A 295 26.02 18.51 -5.23
CA SER A 295 27.04 18.26 -4.19
C SER A 295 26.96 16.90 -3.47
N ASP A 296 25.83 16.18 -3.58
CA ASP A 296 25.56 14.98 -2.77
C ASP A 296 25.04 13.80 -3.61
N ILE A 297 25.67 12.64 -3.41
CA ILE A 297 25.25 11.35 -3.97
C ILE A 297 24.60 10.54 -2.88
N TYR A 298 23.53 9.82 -3.19
CA TYR A 298 22.83 8.95 -2.26
C TYR A 298 22.94 7.53 -2.74
N VAL A 299 23.28 6.64 -1.82
CA VAL A 299 23.41 5.21 -2.06
C VAL A 299 22.33 4.52 -1.26
N ARG A 300 21.48 3.77 -1.94
CA ARG A 300 20.41 3.00 -1.33
C ARG A 300 20.65 1.51 -1.49
N ASN A 301 20.50 0.77 -0.41
CA ASN A 301 20.46 -0.69 -0.42
C ASN A 301 19.02 -1.13 -0.16
N PHE A 302 18.35 -1.68 -1.18
CA PHE A 302 16.96 -2.10 -1.07
C PHE A 302 16.62 -3.20 -2.06
N ASN A 303 15.86 -4.21 -1.64
CA ASN A 303 15.37 -5.25 -2.53
C ASN A 303 13.96 -4.88 -3.04
N HIS A 304 13.78 -4.82 -4.36
CA HIS A 304 12.44 -4.64 -4.96
C HIS A 304 11.74 -5.98 -5.29
N GLY A 305 12.41 -7.12 -5.03
CA GLY A 305 11.95 -8.49 -5.27
C GLY A 305 11.13 -9.11 -4.12
N GLU A 306 10.73 -10.37 -4.32
CA GLU A 306 9.74 -11.10 -3.50
C GLU A 306 10.33 -11.88 -2.29
N GLU A 307 11.65 -11.87 -2.03
CA GLU A 307 12.26 -12.77 -1.03
C GLU A 307 12.50 -12.18 0.40
N ASP A 308 12.22 -13.03 1.40
CA ASP A 308 12.54 -13.18 2.84
C ASP A 308 12.86 -12.02 3.79
N ASP A 309 13.23 -10.80 3.36
CA ASP A 309 13.35 -9.64 4.28
C ASP A 309 12.24 -8.62 4.02
N LEU A 310 11.10 -8.86 4.67
CA LEU A 310 9.89 -8.04 4.62
C LEU A 310 10.12 -6.59 5.05
N SER A 311 11.20 -6.31 5.80
CA SER A 311 11.53 -4.93 6.15
C SER A 311 11.92 -4.12 4.91
N SER A 312 12.55 -4.77 3.93
CA SER A 312 13.20 -4.17 2.77
C SER A 312 12.38 -4.32 1.49
N GLN A 313 11.11 -4.71 1.57
CA GLN A 313 10.19 -4.80 0.43
C GLN A 313 9.26 -3.59 0.36
N HIS A 314 8.76 -3.31 -0.85
CA HIS A 314 7.61 -2.42 -1.02
C HIS A 314 6.34 -3.21 -0.72
N TRP A 315 5.48 -2.74 0.17
CA TRP A 315 4.18 -3.40 0.37
C TRP A 315 3.36 -3.49 -0.95
N ILE A 316 3.62 -2.58 -1.89
CA ILE A 316 3.03 -2.61 -3.25
C ILE A 316 3.50 -3.79 -4.12
N THR A 317 4.52 -4.57 -3.73
CA THR A 317 4.87 -5.84 -4.39
C THR A 317 4.21 -7.05 -3.72
N ALA A 318 3.97 -7.00 -2.41
CA ALA A 318 3.52 -8.13 -1.60
C ALA A 318 2.02 -8.51 -1.73
N GLY A 319 1.19 -7.69 -2.39
CA GLY A 319 -0.23 -8.02 -2.58
C GLY A 319 -1.05 -7.98 -1.28
N PHE A 320 -2.06 -8.85 -1.13
CA PHE A 320 -2.72 -9.13 0.17
C PHE A 320 -2.30 -10.50 0.76
N SER A 321 -1.62 -11.35 -0.02
CA SER A 321 -1.62 -12.81 0.20
C SER A 321 -0.25 -13.50 0.36
N GLN A 322 0.78 -12.80 0.83
CA GLN A 322 2.07 -13.41 1.16
C GLN A 322 2.57 -12.96 2.54
N GLY A 323 2.32 -13.77 3.57
CA GLY A 323 3.14 -13.83 4.78
C GLY A 323 3.50 -12.51 5.47
N PHE A 324 2.56 -11.57 5.61
CA PHE A 324 2.84 -10.27 6.22
C PHE A 324 3.34 -10.39 7.67
N SER A 325 4.63 -10.16 7.84
CA SER A 325 5.22 -9.75 9.12
C SER A 325 4.86 -8.29 9.45
N SER A 326 4.85 -7.99 10.75
CA SER A 326 4.81 -6.72 11.52
C SER A 326 5.07 -5.32 10.89
N GLY A 327 5.36 -5.15 9.60
CA GLY A 327 5.77 -3.85 9.03
C GLY A 327 4.62 -2.91 8.59
N TRP A 328 3.46 -3.46 8.21
CA TRP A 328 2.30 -2.70 7.68
C TRP A 328 0.98 -3.11 8.34
N PRO A 329 0.88 -2.92 9.67
CA PRO A 329 -0.25 -3.37 10.46
C PRO A 329 -1.64 -2.92 9.95
N LEU A 330 -1.74 -1.76 9.31
CA LEU A 330 -3.02 -1.24 8.82
C LEU A 330 -3.64 -2.18 7.78
N LEU A 331 -2.83 -2.73 6.87
CA LEU A 331 -3.32 -3.55 5.75
C LEU A 331 -3.82 -4.93 6.20
N LEU A 332 -3.56 -5.32 7.46
CA LEU A 332 -4.04 -6.56 8.06
C LEU A 332 -5.48 -6.44 8.61
N ARG A 333 -6.06 -5.24 8.60
CA ARG A 333 -7.41 -4.98 9.12
C ARG A 333 -8.47 -5.30 8.06
N GLY A 334 -9.45 -6.12 8.44
CA GLY A 334 -10.59 -6.43 7.55
C GLY A 334 -11.36 -5.18 7.08
N TRP A 335 -11.62 -4.21 7.94
CA TRP A 335 -12.30 -2.95 7.56
C TRP A 335 -11.51 -2.13 6.52
N VAL A 336 -10.18 -2.10 6.63
CA VAL A 336 -9.29 -1.36 5.72
C VAL A 336 -9.34 -1.94 4.30
N PHE A 337 -9.69 -3.22 4.14
CA PHE A 337 -9.81 -3.85 2.83
C PHE A 337 -10.77 -3.08 1.92
N GLN A 338 -12.00 -2.81 2.40
CA GLN A 338 -12.96 -2.05 1.60
C GLN A 338 -12.56 -0.59 1.45
N GLU A 339 -12.04 0.05 2.53
CA GLU A 339 -11.58 1.44 2.49
C GLU A 339 -10.58 1.64 1.36
N ARG A 340 -9.57 0.77 1.29
CA ARG A 340 -8.54 0.80 0.25
C ARG A 340 -9.12 0.64 -1.15
N ILE A 341 -9.96 -0.37 -1.39
CA ILE A 341 -10.47 -0.66 -2.73
C ILE A 341 -11.42 0.44 -3.22
N LEU A 342 -12.26 0.98 -2.32
CA LEU A 342 -13.27 1.98 -2.65
C LEU A 342 -12.66 3.36 -2.99
N SER A 343 -11.62 3.77 -2.25
CA SER A 343 -10.96 5.06 -2.46
C SER A 343 -10.45 5.25 -3.89
N PRO A 344 -10.69 6.38 -4.58
CA PRO A 344 -10.10 6.63 -5.89
C PRO A 344 -8.57 6.76 -5.85
N ARG A 345 -8.07 7.32 -4.73
CA ARG A 345 -6.67 7.70 -4.49
C ARG A 345 -6.37 7.45 -3.02
N MET A 346 -5.23 6.84 -2.72
CA MET A 346 -4.77 6.57 -1.37
C MET A 346 -3.29 6.90 -1.24
N LEU A 347 -2.94 7.56 -0.14
CA LEU A 347 -1.57 7.93 0.20
C LEU A 347 -1.13 7.14 1.43
N HIS A 348 -0.25 6.18 1.23
CA HIS A 348 0.23 5.29 2.26
C HIS A 348 1.48 5.86 2.93
N PHE A 349 1.39 6.09 4.23
CA PHE A 349 2.52 6.40 5.09
C PHE A 349 3.05 5.11 5.72
N GLY A 350 4.02 4.50 5.05
CA GLY A 350 4.71 3.30 5.48
C GLY A 350 6.16 3.57 5.90
N ASN A 351 7.08 2.70 5.50
CA ASN A 351 8.52 2.99 5.57
C ASN A 351 8.92 4.14 4.61
N GLU A 352 8.15 4.29 3.54
CA GLU A 352 8.23 5.36 2.55
C GLU A 352 6.80 5.80 2.23
N ILE A 353 6.66 6.99 1.62
CA ILE A 353 5.36 7.40 1.10
C ILE A 353 5.06 6.60 -0.17
N THR A 354 3.86 6.04 -0.28
CA THR A 354 3.43 5.36 -1.51
C THR A 354 2.11 5.92 -1.99
N TRP A 355 2.05 6.30 -3.25
CA TRP A 355 0.83 6.61 -3.97
C TRP A 355 0.18 5.32 -4.46
N GLU A 356 -1.13 5.21 -4.26
CA GLU A 356 -1.95 4.17 -4.86
C GLU A 356 -3.22 4.79 -5.42
N CYS A 357 -3.52 4.54 -6.69
CA CYS A 357 -4.81 4.87 -7.29
C CYS A 357 -5.35 3.68 -8.07
N ARG A 358 -6.48 3.84 -8.76
CA ARG A 358 -7.10 2.76 -9.54
C ARG A 358 -6.30 2.32 -10.77
N SER A 359 -5.27 3.06 -11.16
CA SER A 359 -4.48 2.78 -12.37
C SER A 359 -3.01 2.44 -12.12
N GLU A 360 -2.41 2.97 -11.05
CA GLU A 360 -1.00 2.71 -10.73
C GLU A 360 -0.74 2.80 -9.22
N SER A 361 0.38 2.19 -8.82
CA SER A 361 0.98 2.32 -7.51
C SER A 361 2.45 2.72 -7.66
N VAL A 362 2.85 3.79 -6.98
CA VAL A 362 4.20 4.38 -7.12
C VAL A 362 4.73 4.73 -5.73
N CYS A 363 5.95 4.29 -5.42
CA CYS A 363 6.62 4.66 -4.19
C CYS A 363 7.39 5.98 -4.32
N GLU A 364 7.66 6.64 -3.20
CA GLU A 364 8.54 7.82 -3.06
C GLU A 364 9.90 7.65 -3.77
N CYS A 365 10.41 6.43 -3.86
CA CYS A 365 11.64 6.10 -4.57
C CYS A 365 11.47 5.87 -6.08
N ASN A 366 10.32 6.25 -6.65
CA ASN A 366 9.90 5.98 -8.03
C ASN A 366 9.75 4.50 -8.42
N PHE A 367 9.85 3.57 -7.47
CA PHE A 367 9.49 2.20 -7.77
C PHE A 367 8.00 2.12 -8.13
N LYS A 368 7.73 1.66 -9.35
CA LYS A 368 6.40 1.36 -9.86
C LYS A 368 6.25 -0.16 -9.87
N ALA A 369 5.16 -0.68 -9.33
CA ALA A 369 4.82 -2.09 -9.54
C ALA A 369 4.66 -2.31 -11.06
N SER A 370 5.54 -3.12 -11.67
CA SER A 370 5.63 -3.30 -13.12
C SER A 370 4.37 -3.94 -13.71
N SER A 371 3.94 -3.43 -14.86
CA SER A 371 2.80 -3.93 -15.65
C SER A 371 3.13 -5.20 -16.46
N GLY A 372 4.14 -5.98 -16.07
CA GLY A 372 4.65 -7.13 -16.84
C GLY A 372 4.65 -8.43 -16.04
N ALA A 373 3.96 -9.43 -16.59
CA ALA A 373 3.77 -10.83 -16.14
C ALA A 373 2.66 -11.13 -15.13
N LEU A 374 1.94 -10.13 -14.63
CA LEU A 374 0.60 -10.30 -14.06
C LEU A 374 -0.27 -9.16 -14.56
N GLN A 375 -1.23 -9.52 -15.41
CA GLN A 375 -2.33 -8.66 -15.78
C GLN A 375 -2.93 -8.10 -14.50
N ASP A 376 -2.90 -6.78 -14.43
CA ASP A 376 -3.88 -6.00 -13.69
C ASP A 376 -3.59 -6.02 -12.17
N SER A 377 -3.57 -4.85 -11.54
CA SER A 377 -2.96 -4.70 -10.22
C SER A 377 -3.62 -5.66 -9.24
N LYS A 378 -2.87 -6.70 -8.84
CA LYS A 378 -3.26 -7.63 -7.76
C LYS A 378 -3.69 -6.89 -6.48
N HIS A 379 -3.29 -5.63 -6.40
CA HIS A 379 -3.40 -4.69 -5.31
C HIS A 379 -4.78 -3.99 -5.23
N ARG A 380 -5.56 -3.92 -6.32
CA ARG A 380 -6.91 -3.31 -6.33
C ARG A 380 -7.95 -4.07 -7.15
N LEU A 381 -7.75 -5.37 -7.34
CA LEU A 381 -8.72 -6.28 -7.98
C LEU A 381 -9.05 -5.94 -9.43
N ARG A 382 -8.17 -5.24 -10.14
CA ARG A 382 -8.29 -5.15 -11.59
C ARG A 382 -7.86 -6.54 -12.11
N GLU A 383 -8.72 -7.21 -12.85
CA GLU A 383 -8.46 -8.50 -13.52
C GLU A 383 -8.79 -8.26 -14.99
N GLU A 384 -7.93 -8.67 -15.91
CA GLU A 384 -7.90 -8.19 -17.30
C GLU A 384 -9.29 -7.86 -17.90
N GLY A 385 -9.55 -6.57 -18.14
CA GLY A 385 -10.83 -6.09 -18.70
C GLY A 385 -11.97 -5.90 -17.68
N CYS A 386 -11.69 -6.04 -16.37
CA CYS A 386 -12.59 -5.68 -15.29
C CYS A 386 -12.13 -4.42 -14.59
N SER A 387 -12.96 -3.39 -14.61
CA SER A 387 -12.86 -2.31 -13.63
C SER A 387 -14.20 -2.18 -12.95
N LEU A 388 -14.19 -2.23 -11.61
CA LEU A 388 -15.36 -1.91 -10.80
C LEU A 388 -15.87 -0.50 -11.07
N TRP A 389 -15.07 0.33 -11.73
CA TRP A 389 -15.29 1.74 -11.99
C TRP A 389 -15.53 2.03 -13.48
N SER A 390 -15.59 0.99 -14.33
CA SER A 390 -15.98 1.09 -15.74
C SER A 390 -17.19 0.19 -16.03
N SER A 391 -18.10 0.67 -16.88
CA SER A 391 -19.30 -0.09 -17.30
C SER A 391 -19.02 -1.21 -18.30
N GLU A 392 -17.77 -1.38 -18.74
CA GLU A 392 -17.40 -2.31 -19.83
C GLU A 392 -17.12 -3.75 -19.35
N SER A 393 -17.13 -3.98 -18.04
CA SER A 393 -16.82 -5.28 -17.44
C SER A 393 -17.92 -6.30 -17.70
N SER A 394 -17.56 -7.48 -18.25
CA SER A 394 -18.52 -8.57 -18.43
C SER A 394 -18.99 -9.12 -17.07
N THR A 395 -20.21 -9.66 -17.01
CA THR A 395 -20.76 -10.31 -15.81
C THR A 395 -19.83 -11.43 -15.31
N SER A 396 -19.26 -12.22 -16.22
CA SER A 396 -18.32 -13.30 -15.87
C SER A 396 -17.06 -12.75 -15.21
N THR A 397 -16.50 -11.66 -15.72
CA THR A 397 -15.30 -11.04 -15.12
C THR A 397 -15.62 -10.46 -13.75
N LEU A 398 -16.77 -9.78 -13.58
CA LEU A 398 -17.22 -9.29 -12.27
C LEU A 398 -17.36 -10.43 -11.24
N HIS A 399 -17.86 -11.60 -11.63
CA HIS A 399 -17.92 -12.75 -10.71
C HIS A 399 -16.54 -13.32 -10.36
N LEU A 400 -15.58 -13.30 -11.28
CA LEU A 400 -14.20 -13.71 -10.98
C LEU A 400 -13.54 -12.72 -10.02
N THR A 401 -13.75 -11.43 -10.26
CA THR A 401 -13.28 -10.36 -9.36
C THR A 401 -13.91 -10.47 -7.97
N TRP A 402 -15.21 -10.75 -7.85
CA TRP A 402 -15.84 -10.97 -6.54
C TRP A 402 -15.27 -12.20 -5.82
N LYS A 403 -14.97 -13.28 -6.54
CA LYS A 403 -14.32 -14.44 -5.91
C LYS A 403 -12.98 -14.05 -5.32
N ARG A 404 -12.19 -13.27 -6.05
CA ARG A 404 -10.90 -12.77 -5.58
C ARG A 404 -11.03 -11.85 -4.36
N VAL A 405 -12.04 -10.96 -4.36
CA VAL A 405 -12.43 -10.18 -3.17
C VAL A 405 -12.61 -11.08 -1.97
N VAL A 406 -13.39 -12.16 -2.11
CA VAL A 406 -13.67 -13.10 -1.02
C VAL A 406 -12.39 -13.84 -0.57
N GLU A 407 -11.56 -14.29 -1.51
CA GLU A 407 -10.27 -14.95 -1.19
C GLU A 407 -9.38 -14.03 -0.34
N GLU A 408 -9.08 -12.82 -0.84
CA GLU A 408 -8.20 -11.87 -0.16
C GLU A 408 -8.79 -11.35 1.15
N TYR A 409 -10.09 -11.05 1.18
CA TYR A 409 -10.75 -10.59 2.40
C TYR A 409 -10.82 -11.68 3.49
N SER A 410 -11.01 -12.95 3.11
CA SER A 410 -11.09 -14.05 4.06
C SER A 410 -9.78 -14.28 4.83
N GLU A 411 -8.62 -13.95 4.24
CA GLU A 411 -7.33 -13.97 4.92
C GLU A 411 -7.28 -12.93 6.05
N LEU A 412 -7.81 -11.73 5.78
CA LEU A 412 -7.88 -10.62 6.72
C LEU A 412 -8.98 -10.78 7.78
N ALA A 413 -10.03 -11.54 7.49
CA ALA A 413 -11.17 -11.74 8.39
C ALA A 413 -10.77 -12.41 9.72
N SER A 414 -9.63 -13.11 9.74
CA SER A 414 -9.01 -13.65 10.96
C SER A 414 -8.57 -12.56 11.95
N ASN A 415 -8.31 -11.34 11.48
CA ASN A 415 -7.86 -10.19 12.26
C ASN A 415 -8.99 -9.17 12.56
N LEU A 416 -10.26 -9.55 12.35
CA LEU A 416 -11.39 -8.72 12.77
C LEU A 416 -11.47 -8.70 14.30
N THR A 417 -11.58 -7.50 14.87
CA THR A 417 -11.79 -7.33 16.32
C THR A 417 -13.09 -8.00 16.78
N TYR A 418 -14.14 -7.90 15.97
CA TYR A 418 -15.41 -8.56 16.22
C TYR A 418 -15.76 -9.46 15.03
N GLU A 419 -15.89 -10.76 15.27
CA GLU A 419 -16.21 -11.74 14.21
C GLU A 419 -17.50 -11.43 13.44
N ARG A 420 -18.43 -10.72 14.07
CA ARG A 420 -19.71 -10.29 13.47
C ARG A 420 -19.55 -9.24 12.37
N ASP A 421 -18.39 -8.58 12.31
CA ASP A 421 -18.11 -7.53 11.32
C ASP A 421 -17.77 -8.11 9.94
N ILE A 422 -17.78 -9.45 9.77
CA ILE A 422 -17.37 -10.12 8.53
C ILE A 422 -18.15 -9.68 7.28
N PHE A 423 -19.43 -9.32 7.41
CA PHE A 423 -20.21 -8.76 6.31
C PHE A 423 -20.24 -7.23 6.32
N PRO A 424 -20.44 -6.54 7.48
CA PRO A 424 -20.34 -5.08 7.54
C PRO A 424 -19.03 -4.51 7.01
N ALA A 425 -17.89 -5.17 7.26
CA ALA A 425 -16.58 -4.73 6.78
C ALA A 425 -16.34 -4.98 5.28
N LEU A 426 -17.32 -5.57 4.58
CA LEU A 426 -17.32 -5.78 3.13
C LEU A 426 -18.56 -5.16 2.45
N SER A 427 -19.43 -4.52 3.23
CA SER A 427 -20.76 -4.07 2.82
C SER A 427 -20.70 -3.10 1.64
N GLY A 428 -19.79 -2.12 1.67
CA GLY A 428 -19.68 -1.11 0.62
C GLY A 428 -19.26 -1.73 -0.72
N LEU A 429 -18.35 -2.70 -0.69
CA LEU A 429 -17.99 -3.46 -1.89
C LEU A 429 -19.16 -4.32 -2.37
N ALA A 430 -19.86 -5.03 -1.48
CA ALA A 430 -21.04 -5.80 -1.84
C ALA A 430 -22.12 -4.90 -2.49
N SER A 431 -22.40 -3.72 -1.94
CA SER A 431 -23.31 -2.73 -2.51
C SER A 431 -22.91 -2.34 -3.93
N ARG A 432 -21.62 -2.11 -4.15
CA ARG A 432 -21.10 -1.79 -5.49
C ARG A 432 -21.28 -2.94 -6.48
N PHE A 433 -20.88 -4.15 -6.11
CA PHE A 433 -21.02 -5.32 -6.99
C PHE A 433 -22.47 -5.66 -7.28
N SER A 434 -23.38 -5.48 -6.31
CA SER A 434 -24.80 -5.70 -6.53
C SER A 434 -25.37 -4.79 -7.62
N ARG A 435 -24.97 -3.52 -7.64
CA ARG A 435 -25.33 -2.57 -8.72
C ARG A 435 -24.78 -3.03 -10.07
N LEU A 436 -23.51 -3.42 -10.14
CA LEU A 436 -22.84 -3.84 -11.37
C LEU A 436 -23.39 -5.17 -11.94
N LEU A 437 -23.63 -6.15 -11.06
CA LEU A 437 -24.16 -7.46 -11.42
C LEU A 437 -25.68 -7.46 -11.60
N SER A 438 -26.36 -6.43 -11.09
CA SER A 438 -27.82 -6.41 -10.93
C SER A 438 -28.31 -7.71 -10.28
N ASP A 439 -27.65 -8.12 -9.21
CA ASP A 439 -27.88 -9.38 -8.50
C ASP A 439 -28.06 -9.14 -7.00
N GLU A 440 -28.75 -10.07 -6.35
CA GLU A 440 -29.06 -10.04 -4.93
C GLU A 440 -27.91 -10.66 -4.13
N TYR A 441 -27.45 -9.94 -3.11
CA TYR A 441 -26.40 -10.40 -2.21
C TYR A 441 -26.98 -11.33 -1.14
N VAL A 442 -26.41 -12.53 -1.02
CA VAL A 442 -26.92 -13.61 -0.18
C VAL A 442 -25.76 -14.22 0.59
N ALA A 443 -25.57 -13.76 1.84
CA ALA A 443 -24.55 -14.21 2.80
C ALA A 443 -23.14 -14.41 2.18
N GLY A 444 -22.60 -13.39 1.52
CA GLY A 444 -21.28 -13.45 0.89
C GLY A 444 -21.25 -13.84 -0.58
N MET A 445 -22.41 -14.13 -1.18
CA MET A 445 -22.55 -14.63 -2.56
C MET A 445 -23.64 -13.89 -3.34
N TRP A 446 -23.83 -14.28 -4.60
CA TRP A 446 -24.79 -13.68 -5.52
C TRP A 446 -25.87 -14.68 -5.91
N ARG A 447 -27.14 -14.31 -5.81
CA ARG A 447 -28.27 -15.24 -5.97
C ARG A 447 -28.31 -15.90 -7.34
N LYS A 448 -28.10 -15.16 -8.44
CA LYS A 448 -28.11 -15.76 -9.80
C LYS A 448 -26.92 -16.69 -10.05
N HIS A 449 -25.84 -16.55 -9.27
CA HIS A 449 -24.60 -17.31 -9.41
C HIS A 449 -24.23 -18.12 -8.16
N LEU A 450 -25.24 -18.46 -7.35
CA LEU A 450 -25.05 -19.11 -6.06
C LEU A 450 -24.33 -20.46 -6.21
N ILE A 451 -24.65 -21.21 -7.27
CA ILE A 451 -24.01 -22.50 -7.56
C ILE A 451 -22.49 -22.35 -7.70
N GLN A 452 -22.01 -21.34 -8.43
CA GLN A 452 -20.57 -21.09 -8.51
C GLN A 452 -20.01 -20.49 -7.22
N GLY A 453 -20.81 -19.72 -6.49
CA GLY A 453 -20.44 -19.16 -5.19
C GLY A 453 -20.16 -20.23 -4.13
N LEU A 454 -20.89 -21.35 -4.17
CA LEU A 454 -20.73 -22.49 -3.26
C LEU A 454 -19.47 -23.35 -3.52
N LEU A 455 -18.69 -23.04 -4.56
CA LEU A 455 -17.48 -23.77 -4.94
C LEU A 455 -16.22 -23.19 -4.28
N TRP A 456 -16.33 -22.70 -3.05
CA TRP A 456 -15.17 -22.33 -2.24
C TRP A 456 -14.61 -23.56 -1.52
N VAL A 457 -13.31 -23.55 -1.24
CA VAL A 457 -12.58 -24.60 -0.52
C VAL A 457 -11.64 -23.98 0.50
N VAL A 458 -11.26 -24.76 1.51
CA VAL A 458 -10.18 -24.39 2.43
C VAL A 458 -8.91 -25.10 1.95
N PRO A 459 -7.85 -24.38 1.50
CA PRO A 459 -6.68 -24.98 0.86
C PRO A 459 -5.77 -25.79 1.81
N SER A 460 -5.85 -25.57 3.13
CA SER A 460 -5.05 -26.27 4.15
C SER A 460 -5.94 -26.93 5.20
N SER A 461 -5.46 -27.97 5.89
CA SER A 461 -6.20 -28.65 6.98
C SER A 461 -6.73 -27.61 7.98
N PRO A 462 -7.96 -27.77 8.52
CA PRO A 462 -8.63 -26.76 9.33
C PRO A 462 -7.98 -26.61 10.70
N GLU A 463 -6.88 -25.87 10.79
CA GLU A 463 -6.48 -25.24 12.05
C GLU A 463 -7.43 -24.07 12.39
N GLY A 464 -8.11 -23.51 11.38
CA GLY A 464 -9.20 -22.54 11.55
C GLY A 464 -10.56 -23.24 11.64
N GLY A 465 -10.99 -23.54 12.86
CA GLY A 465 -12.27 -24.17 13.15
C GLY A 465 -13.50 -23.33 12.76
N VAL A 466 -14.69 -23.84 13.12
CA VAL A 466 -15.95 -23.11 13.03
C VAL A 466 -15.96 -22.01 14.12
N PRO A 467 -16.45 -20.80 13.83
CA PRO A 467 -16.61 -19.74 14.82
C PRO A 467 -17.36 -20.23 16.07
N LEU A 468 -16.94 -19.78 17.25
CA LEU A 468 -17.60 -20.14 18.52
C LEU A 468 -19.04 -19.59 18.60
N LYS A 469 -19.30 -18.46 17.93
CA LYS A 469 -20.61 -17.84 17.82
C LYS A 469 -21.08 -17.91 16.38
N TRP A 470 -22.35 -18.26 16.18
CA TRP A 470 -22.94 -18.27 14.85
C TRP A 470 -22.90 -16.85 14.26
N ARG A 471 -22.36 -16.74 13.03
CA ARG A 471 -22.22 -15.45 12.31
C ARG A 471 -22.66 -15.50 10.84
N ALA A 472 -22.79 -16.70 10.28
CA ALA A 472 -23.16 -16.91 8.89
C ALA A 472 -23.74 -18.32 8.69
N PRO A 473 -24.59 -18.53 7.66
CA PRO A 473 -25.07 -19.86 7.28
C PRO A 473 -23.92 -20.82 6.96
N THR A 474 -24.08 -22.11 7.26
CA THR A 474 -23.02 -23.13 7.13
C THR A 474 -22.52 -23.37 5.69
N TRP A 475 -23.25 -22.89 4.69
CA TRP A 475 -22.88 -22.95 3.28
C TRP A 475 -22.12 -21.70 2.80
N SER A 476 -22.05 -20.65 3.63
CA SER A 476 -21.28 -19.44 3.34
C SER A 476 -19.80 -19.63 3.63
N TRP A 477 -18.94 -19.01 2.83
CA TRP A 477 -17.50 -18.92 3.11
C TRP A 477 -17.20 -18.23 4.44
N ALA A 478 -18.10 -17.35 4.90
CA ALA A 478 -17.98 -16.66 6.19
C ALA A 478 -18.24 -17.58 7.41
N SER A 479 -18.64 -18.83 7.19
CA SER A 479 -18.90 -19.81 8.26
C SER A 479 -17.65 -20.47 8.84
N VAL A 480 -16.47 -20.18 8.29
CA VAL A 480 -15.17 -20.69 8.77
C VAL A 480 -14.26 -19.55 9.23
N CYS A 481 -13.28 -19.83 10.09
CA CYS A 481 -12.31 -18.84 10.58
C CYS A 481 -11.01 -18.78 9.78
N CYS A 482 -10.93 -19.47 8.65
CA CYS A 482 -9.73 -19.55 7.82
C CYS A 482 -9.95 -18.94 6.43
N ALA A 483 -8.84 -18.66 5.76
CA ALA A 483 -8.82 -18.22 4.38
C ALA A 483 -9.48 -19.26 3.46
N VAL A 484 -10.29 -18.79 2.51
CA VAL A 484 -10.93 -19.62 1.50
C VAL A 484 -10.30 -19.39 0.13
N SER A 485 -10.38 -20.39 -0.73
CA SER A 485 -9.95 -20.32 -2.13
C SER A 485 -11.00 -20.89 -3.08
N ARG A 486 -10.93 -20.50 -4.36
CA ARG A 486 -11.78 -20.99 -5.45
C ARG A 486 -11.31 -22.36 -5.96
N VAL A 487 -12.26 -23.18 -6.44
CA VAL A 487 -12.00 -24.50 -7.06
C VAL A 487 -11.37 -24.41 -8.47
N SER A 488 -10.50 -23.44 -8.74
CA SER A 488 -9.80 -23.33 -10.04
C SER A 488 -8.55 -24.22 -10.13
N ARG A 489 -8.08 -24.79 -9.02
CA ARG A 489 -6.89 -25.67 -8.97
C ARG A 489 -7.15 -27.16 -9.28
N MET A 490 -8.38 -27.58 -9.56
CA MET A 490 -8.61 -28.94 -10.06
C MET A 490 -8.43 -28.98 -11.58
N ARG A 491 -7.55 -29.87 -12.08
CA ARG A 491 -7.24 -30.11 -13.51
C ARG A 491 -8.45 -30.37 -14.43
N THR A 492 -9.68 -30.43 -13.90
CA THR A 492 -10.91 -30.87 -14.58
C THR A 492 -12.04 -29.82 -14.63
N GLY A 493 -11.83 -28.59 -14.14
CA GLY A 493 -12.83 -27.51 -14.19
C GLY A 493 -13.98 -27.60 -13.17
N TRP A 494 -14.77 -26.53 -13.04
CA TRP A 494 -15.83 -26.37 -12.02
C TRP A 494 -17.04 -27.29 -12.22
N GLU A 495 -17.35 -27.64 -13.48
CA GLU A 495 -18.43 -28.59 -13.80
C GLU A 495 -18.18 -29.99 -13.21
N PHE A 496 -16.92 -30.40 -13.14
CA PHE A 496 -16.53 -31.66 -12.52
C PHE A 496 -16.76 -31.66 -11.01
N ALA A 497 -16.47 -30.54 -10.34
CA ALA A 497 -16.73 -30.38 -8.92
C ALA A 497 -18.24 -30.47 -8.62
N LEU A 498 -19.08 -29.85 -9.44
CA LEU A 498 -20.55 -29.93 -9.29
C LEU A 498 -21.10 -31.35 -9.45
N ARG A 499 -20.58 -32.14 -10.40
CA ARG A 499 -21.03 -33.54 -10.61
C ARG A 499 -20.77 -34.44 -9.40
N ARG A 500 -19.82 -34.08 -8.54
CA ARG A 500 -19.44 -34.85 -7.34
C ARG A 500 -20.05 -34.28 -6.05
N ALA A 501 -20.70 -33.12 -6.11
CA ALA A 501 -21.28 -32.51 -4.93
C ALA A 501 -22.54 -33.30 -4.48
N PRO A 502 -22.67 -33.62 -3.18
CA PRO A 502 -23.88 -34.24 -2.66
C PRO A 502 -25.08 -33.29 -2.79
N LYS A 503 -26.28 -33.84 -3.02
CA LYS A 503 -27.52 -33.05 -2.98
C LYS A 503 -27.70 -32.46 -1.57
N ARG A 504 -27.92 -31.15 -1.48
CA ARG A 504 -28.18 -30.43 -0.23
C ARG A 504 -29.39 -29.53 -0.39
N LYS A 505 -30.21 -29.41 0.66
CA LYS A 505 -31.22 -28.36 0.78
C LYS A 505 -30.55 -27.16 1.45
N LEU A 506 -30.76 -25.96 0.92
CA LEU A 506 -30.21 -24.72 1.45
C LEU A 506 -31.36 -23.78 1.79
N ASP A 507 -31.39 -23.32 3.02
CA ASP A 507 -32.27 -22.23 3.43
C ASP A 507 -31.53 -20.91 3.19
N LEU A 508 -32.07 -20.11 2.26
CA LEU A 508 -31.47 -18.84 1.88
C LEU A 508 -31.83 -17.81 2.93
N VAL A 509 -30.82 -17.29 3.62
CA VAL A 509 -30.96 -16.16 4.53
C VAL A 509 -30.47 -14.92 3.80
N SER A 510 -31.32 -13.90 3.66
CA SER A 510 -30.89 -12.61 3.14
C SER A 510 -30.04 -11.92 4.20
N ALA A 511 -28.79 -11.63 3.87
CA ALA A 511 -27.98 -10.70 4.64
C ALA A 511 -28.25 -9.31 4.05
N ASN A 512 -28.88 -8.40 4.81
CA ASN A 512 -28.82 -7.00 4.38
C ASN A 512 -27.34 -6.58 4.43
N MET A 513 -26.86 -5.89 3.40
CA MET A 513 -25.42 -5.65 3.19
C MET A 513 -24.77 -4.93 4.37
N SER A 514 -25.52 -4.07 5.05
CA SER A 514 -25.09 -3.29 6.21
C SER A 514 -25.35 -3.97 7.56
N SER A 515 -26.16 -5.04 7.61
CA SER A 515 -26.61 -5.63 8.87
C SER A 515 -26.00 -7.02 9.09
N GLN A 516 -26.13 -7.48 10.33
CA GLN A 516 -25.81 -8.87 10.67
C GLN A 516 -26.78 -9.81 9.93
N VAL A 517 -26.32 -11.03 9.66
CA VAL A 517 -27.25 -12.13 9.34
C VAL A 517 -27.87 -12.52 10.66
N GLU A 518 -29.17 -12.34 10.81
CA GLU A 518 -29.90 -12.89 11.94
C GLU A 518 -30.25 -14.34 11.62
N SER A 519 -30.21 -15.22 12.63
CA SER A 519 -30.63 -16.61 12.45
C SER A 519 -32.11 -16.59 12.13
N GLY A 520 -32.47 -16.75 10.86
CA GLY A 520 -33.86 -17.01 10.49
C GLY A 520 -34.31 -18.27 11.24
N GLU A 521 -35.43 -18.17 11.96
CA GLU A 521 -36.16 -19.37 12.36
C GLU A 521 -36.49 -20.15 11.08
N ALA A 522 -36.05 -21.40 11.06
CA ALA A 522 -36.24 -22.34 9.96
C ALA A 522 -37.70 -22.76 9.81
#